data_AF-A0A2D4IGQ8-F1
#
_entry.id   AF-A0A2D4IGQ8-F1
#
_cell.length_a   1.000
_cell.length_b   1.000
_cell.length_c   1.000
_cell.angle_alpha   90.00
_cell.angle_beta   90.00
_cell.angle_gamma   90.00
#
_symmetry.space_group_name_H-M   'P 1'
#
loop_
_entity.id
_entity.type
_entity.pdbx_description
1 polymer ?
#
loop_
_entity_poly.entity_id
_entity_poly.type
_entity_poly.pdbx_seq_one_letter_code
_entity_poly.pdbx_strand_id
1 'polypeptide(L)'
;MASVSKSFLADAGYGEQELDANAALMELDKGLRSGKLGEQCEAAVRFPRLFQKYPFPILINSAFLKLAEFFRVGNNFLRLCILKMTQQSEKHLEKILNVDEFVKKIFSVIHSNDPVARAITLR
;
A
#
# COMPACT_ATOMS: atom_id res chain seq x y z
N MET A 1 36.06 -8.84 25.88
CA MET A 1 35.32 -9.55 24.82
C MET A 1 33.81 -9.53 25.11
N ALA A 2 33.14 -8.39 24.94
CA ALA A 2 31.70 -8.25 25.27
C ALA A 2 30.89 -7.50 24.19
N SER A 3 31.39 -7.44 22.95
CA SER A 3 30.78 -6.66 21.86
C SER A 3 30.07 -7.50 20.79
N VAL A 4 30.20 -8.84 20.83
CA VAL A 4 29.71 -9.72 19.76
C VAL A 4 28.26 -10.17 19.97
N SER A 5 27.75 -10.16 21.21
CA SER A 5 26.40 -10.66 21.51
C SER A 5 25.26 -9.70 21.15
N LYS A 6 25.54 -8.39 20.96
CA LYS A 6 24.51 -7.38 20.61
C LYS A 6 24.11 -7.40 19.13
N SER A 7 24.98 -7.85 18.22
CA SER A 7 24.68 -7.89 16.78
C SER A 7 23.74 -9.05 16.41
N PHE A 8 23.87 -10.21 17.07
CA PHE A 8 23.04 -11.39 16.79
C PHE A 8 21.59 -11.24 17.30
N LEU A 9 21.35 -10.48 18.37
CA LEU A 9 19.99 -10.21 18.86
C LEU A 9 19.25 -9.16 18.03
N ALA A 10 19.97 -8.23 17.39
CA ALA A 10 19.37 -7.26 16.48
C ALA A 10 18.86 -7.94 15.20
N ASP A 11 19.61 -8.90 14.66
CA ASP A 11 19.26 -9.63 13.43
C ASP A 11 18.01 -10.51 13.60
N ALA A 12 17.84 -11.15 14.77
CA ALA A 12 16.65 -11.92 15.10
C ALA A 12 15.37 -11.05 15.16
N GLY A 13 15.47 -9.82 15.66
CA GLY A 13 14.34 -8.88 15.74
C GLY A 13 13.89 -8.33 14.38
N TYR A 14 14.81 -8.19 13.43
CA TYR A 14 14.49 -7.75 12.06
C TYR A 14 13.63 -8.79 11.33
N GLY A 15 14.00 -10.07 11.42
CA GLY A 15 13.22 -11.15 10.78
C GLY A 15 11.80 -11.27 11.34
N GLU A 16 11.61 -11.14 12.65
CA GLU A 16 10.28 -11.16 13.27
C GLU A 16 9.42 -9.96 12.85
N GLN A 17 10.02 -8.77 12.75
CA GLN A 17 9.32 -7.56 12.31
C GLN A 17 8.89 -7.63 10.84
N GLU A 18 9.70 -8.24 9.96
CA GLU A 18 9.34 -8.50 8.57
C GLU A 18 8.21 -9.52 8.43
N LEU A 19 8.22 -10.58 9.24
CA LEU A 19 7.15 -11.58 9.28
C LEU A 19 5.82 -10.94 9.72
N ASP A 20 5.84 -10.13 10.77
CA ASP A 20 4.67 -9.39 11.27
C ASP A 20 4.16 -8.37 10.22
N ALA A 21 5.07 -7.66 9.55
CA ALA A 21 4.72 -6.73 8.47
C ALA A 21 4.07 -7.43 7.27
N ASN A 22 4.60 -8.59 6.87
CA ASN A 22 4.04 -9.39 5.79
C ASN A 22 2.65 -9.94 6.15
N ALA A 23 2.47 -10.42 7.39
CA ALA A 23 1.16 -10.87 7.88
C ALA A 23 0.14 -9.72 7.86
N ALA A 24 0.52 -8.54 8.34
CA ALA A 24 -0.34 -7.36 8.33
C ALA A 24 -0.71 -6.92 6.89
N LEU A 25 0.24 -6.96 5.95
CA LEU A 25 -0.06 -6.67 4.54
C LEU A 25 -1.01 -7.71 3.93
N MET A 26 -0.84 -9.01 4.24
CA MET A 26 -1.73 -10.06 3.76
C MET A 26 -3.16 -9.89 4.30
N GLU A 27 -3.32 -9.47 5.55
CA GLU A 27 -4.64 -9.19 6.14
C GLU A 27 -5.34 -8.04 5.40
N LEU A 28 -4.62 -6.95 5.12
CA LEU A 28 -5.18 -5.83 4.35
C LEU A 28 -5.50 -6.22 2.90
N ASP A 29 -4.66 -7.02 2.24
CA ASP A 29 -4.93 -7.55 0.90
C ASP A 29 -6.20 -8.40 0.88
N LYS A 30 -6.41 -9.23 1.91
CA LYS A 30 -7.66 -10.01 2.07
C LYS A 30 -8.87 -9.10 2.20
N GLY A 31 -8.77 -8.02 3.00
CA GLY A 31 -9.84 -7.03 3.13
C GLY A 31 -10.16 -6.32 1.81
N LEU A 32 -9.15 -5.95 1.03
CA LEU A 32 -9.34 -5.36 -0.31
C LEU A 32 -9.98 -6.30 -1.32
N ARG A 33 -9.79 -7.62 -1.17
CA ARG A 33 -10.44 -8.65 -2.00
C ARG A 33 -11.86 -9.01 -1.54
N SER A 34 -12.35 -8.43 -0.44
CA SER A 34 -13.71 -8.68 0.03
C SER A 34 -14.75 -8.31 -1.03
N GLY A 35 -15.87 -9.03 -1.06
CA GLY A 35 -17.04 -8.65 -1.86
C GLY A 35 -17.81 -7.45 -1.28
N LYS A 36 -17.50 -7.01 -0.05
CA LYS A 36 -18.20 -5.92 0.63
C LYS A 36 -17.40 -4.62 0.53
N LEU A 37 -18.02 -3.59 -0.02
CA LEU A 37 -17.39 -2.27 -0.19
C LEU A 37 -16.87 -1.69 1.13
N GLY A 38 -17.62 -1.86 2.23
CA GLY A 38 -17.20 -1.39 3.55
C GLY A 38 -15.87 -1.99 4.01
N GLU A 39 -15.69 -3.30 3.84
CA GLU A 39 -14.47 -4.01 4.20
C GLU A 39 -13.28 -3.61 3.30
N GLN A 40 -13.52 -3.42 2.00
CA GLN A 40 -12.49 -2.92 1.08
C GLN A 40 -11.98 -1.54 1.50
N CYS A 41 -12.91 -0.64 1.84
CA CYS A 41 -12.57 0.74 2.22
C CYS A 41 -11.88 0.79 3.57
N GLU A 42 -12.36 0.00 4.54
CA GLU A 42 -11.71 -0.16 5.84
C GLU A 42 -10.27 -0.66 5.69
N ALA A 43 -10.03 -1.64 4.82
CA ALA A 43 -8.68 -2.12 4.54
C ALA A 43 -7.82 -1.02 3.90
N ALA A 44 -8.34 -0.29 2.91
CA ALA A 44 -7.61 0.79 2.22
C ALA A 44 -7.14 1.89 3.20
N VAL A 45 -8.00 2.33 4.12
CA VAL A 45 -7.66 3.43 5.06
C VAL A 45 -6.70 3.00 6.17
N ARG A 46 -6.39 1.71 6.33
CA ARG A 46 -5.44 1.20 7.33
C ARG A 46 -3.98 1.20 6.83
N PHE A 47 -3.74 1.31 5.51
CA PHE A 47 -2.38 1.33 4.95
C PHE A 47 -1.48 2.46 5.49
N PRO A 48 -1.95 3.71 5.74
CA PRO A 48 -1.12 4.74 6.34
C PRO A 48 -0.52 4.31 7.69
N ARG A 49 -1.30 3.59 8.51
CA ARG A 49 -0.83 3.04 9.79
C ARG A 49 0.19 1.91 9.59
N LEU A 50 0.00 1.07 8.57
CA LEU A 50 0.97 0.04 8.19
C LEU A 50 2.32 0.69 7.81
N PHE A 51 2.31 1.74 6.98
CA PHE A 51 3.53 2.42 6.54
C PHE A 51 4.25 3.17 7.65
N GLN A 52 3.51 3.68 8.64
CA GLN A 52 4.09 4.27 9.84
C GLN A 52 4.76 3.21 10.73
N LYS A 53 4.14 2.03 10.89
CA LYS A 53 4.69 0.94 11.71
C LYS A 53 5.89 0.26 11.06
N TYR A 54 5.87 0.11 9.74
CA TYR A 54 6.90 -0.60 8.96
C TYR A 54 7.33 0.23 7.75
N PRO A 55 8.22 1.22 7.93
CA PRO A 55 8.58 2.18 6.89
C PRO A 55 9.63 1.64 5.89
N PHE A 56 9.67 0.32 5.65
CA PHE A 56 10.67 -0.35 4.81
C PHE A 56 10.30 -0.25 3.32
N PRO A 57 11.25 0.02 2.41
CA PRO A 57 10.95 0.18 0.99
C PRO A 57 10.27 -1.01 0.31
N ILE A 58 10.67 -2.24 0.66
CA ILE A 58 10.13 -3.47 0.04
C ILE A 58 8.62 -3.61 0.31
N LEU A 59 8.21 -3.39 1.56
CA LEU A 59 6.80 -3.45 1.98
C LEU A 59 5.99 -2.34 1.31
N ILE A 60 6.50 -1.10 1.35
CA ILE A 60 5.83 0.07 0.79
C ILE A 60 5.63 -0.08 -0.72
N ASN A 61 6.68 -0.49 -1.45
CA ASN A 61 6.59 -0.77 -2.87
C ASN A 61 5.52 -1.84 -3.17
N SER A 62 5.56 -2.96 -2.46
CA SER A 62 4.61 -4.06 -2.65
C SER A 62 3.16 -3.62 -2.36
N ALA A 63 2.96 -2.84 -1.31
CA ALA A 63 1.65 -2.30 -0.94
C ALA A 63 1.11 -1.32 -2.01
N PHE A 64 1.93 -0.38 -2.48
CA PHE A 64 1.50 0.56 -3.53
C PHE A 64 1.21 -0.14 -4.86
N LEU A 65 1.98 -1.16 -5.24
CA LEU A 65 1.69 -1.96 -6.45
C LEU A 65 0.35 -2.71 -6.34
N LYS A 66 0.02 -3.24 -5.15
CA LYS A 66 -1.29 -3.86 -4.88
C LYS A 66 -2.41 -2.82 -4.92
N LEU A 67 -2.26 -1.69 -4.24
CA LEU A 67 -3.23 -0.60 -4.23
C LEU A 67 -3.50 -0.06 -5.64
N ALA A 68 -2.47 0.07 -6.49
CA ALA A 68 -2.62 0.49 -7.87
C ALA A 68 -3.46 -0.50 -8.70
N GLU A 69 -3.35 -1.81 -8.43
CA GLU A 69 -4.19 -2.81 -9.07
C GLU A 69 -5.66 -2.65 -8.64
N PHE A 70 -5.93 -2.44 -7.35
CA PHE A 70 -7.29 -2.16 -6.87
C PHE A 70 -7.84 -0.82 -7.36
N PHE A 71 -7.00 0.20 -7.54
CA PHE A 71 -7.40 1.47 -8.14
C PHE A 71 -7.82 1.28 -9.60
N ARG A 72 -7.07 0.45 -10.34
CA ARG A 72 -7.34 0.15 -11.75
C ARG A 72 -8.72 -0.48 -11.94
N VAL A 73 -9.03 -1.54 -11.21
CA VAL A 73 -10.26 -2.33 -11.39
C VAL A 73 -11.43 -1.96 -10.47
N GLY A 74 -11.19 -1.15 -9.44
CA GLY A 74 -12.18 -0.82 -8.42
C GLY A 74 -13.33 0.09 -8.88
N ASN A 75 -14.27 0.36 -7.97
CA ASN A 75 -15.27 1.40 -8.17
C ASN A 75 -14.73 2.78 -7.73
N ASN A 76 -15.46 3.85 -8.04
CA ASN A 76 -15.00 5.22 -7.73
C ASN A 76 -14.83 5.51 -6.25
N PHE A 77 -15.62 4.86 -5.38
CA PHE A 77 -15.49 5.06 -3.94
C PHE A 77 -14.18 4.44 -3.43
N LEU A 78 -13.85 3.21 -3.85
CA LEU A 78 -12.56 2.60 -3.53
C LEU A 78 -11.39 3.39 -4.12
N ARG A 79 -11.49 3.89 -5.35
CA ARG A 79 -10.48 4.79 -5.95
C ARG A 79 -10.27 6.04 -5.10
N LEU A 80 -11.34 6.64 -4.61
CA LEU A 80 -11.26 7.81 -3.73
C LEU A 80 -10.60 7.46 -2.38
N CYS A 81 -10.91 6.31 -1.79
CA CYS A 81 -10.22 5.85 -0.57
C CYS A 81 -8.72 5.67 -0.80
N ILE A 82 -8.33 5.03 -1.92
CA ILE A 82 -6.93 4.83 -2.30
C ILE A 82 -6.23 6.18 -2.52
N LEU A 83 -6.87 7.12 -3.23
CA LEU A 83 -6.35 8.48 -3.39
C LEU A 83 -6.12 9.15 -2.04
N LYS A 84 -7.11 9.11 -1.14
CA LYS A 84 -7.01 9.77 0.17
C LYS A 84 -5.91 9.18 1.05
N MET A 85 -5.78 7.85 1.08
CA MET A 85 -4.70 7.22 1.84
C MET A 85 -3.32 7.51 1.21
N THR A 86 -3.25 7.65 -0.12
CA THR A 86 -2.02 7.99 -0.85
C THR A 86 -1.57 9.40 -0.48
N GLN A 87 -2.48 10.37 -0.50
CA GLN A 87 -2.23 11.75 -0.06
C GLN A 87 -1.77 11.80 1.41
N GLN A 88 -2.40 11.01 2.30
CA GLN A 88 -1.98 10.92 3.70
C GLN A 88 -0.59 10.30 3.88
N SER A 89 -0.16 9.49 2.92
CA SER A 89 1.10 8.73 2.96
C SER A 89 2.16 9.29 2.01
N GLU A 90 2.05 10.56 1.62
CA GLU A 90 2.91 11.21 0.61
C GLU A 90 4.40 11.02 0.89
N LYS A 91 4.82 11.15 2.16
CA LYS A 91 6.21 10.94 2.62
C LYS A 91 6.78 9.54 2.33
N HIS A 92 5.94 8.57 1.98
CA HIS A 92 6.35 7.20 1.64
C HIS A 92 6.44 6.96 0.14
N LEU A 93 5.97 7.88 -0.71
CA LEU A 93 5.96 7.71 -2.17
C LEU A 93 7.37 7.60 -2.77
N GLU A 94 8.35 8.29 -2.18
CA GLU A 94 9.77 8.19 -2.59
C GLU A 94 10.34 6.77 -2.46
N LYS A 95 9.66 5.87 -1.72
CA LYS A 95 10.09 4.49 -1.49
C LYS A 95 9.49 3.49 -2.48
N ILE A 96 8.72 3.96 -3.46
CA ILE A 96 8.22 3.11 -4.54
C ILE A 96 9.38 2.82 -5.49
N LEU A 97 9.72 1.55 -5.66
CA LEU A 97 10.83 1.10 -6.51
C LEU A 97 10.36 0.88 -7.95
N ASN A 98 9.18 0.28 -8.12
CA ASN A 98 8.60 -0.04 -9.44
C ASN A 98 7.67 1.09 -9.92
N VAL A 99 8.22 2.29 -10.07
CA VAL A 99 7.45 3.51 -10.39
C VAL A 99 6.70 3.39 -11.72
N ASP A 100 7.34 2.89 -12.77
CA ASP A 100 6.71 2.77 -14.09
C ASP A 100 5.47 1.86 -14.07
N GLU A 101 5.55 0.73 -13.35
CA GLU A 101 4.43 -0.19 -13.21
C GLU A 101 3.30 0.44 -12.40
N PHE A 102 3.63 1.12 -11.30
CA PHE A 102 2.68 1.84 -10.47
C PHE A 102 1.93 2.90 -11.28
N VAL A 103 2.66 3.79 -11.97
CA VAL A 103 2.09 4.88 -12.78
C VAL A 103 1.25 4.31 -13.92
N LYS A 104 1.74 3.29 -14.63
CA LYS A 104 0.98 2.65 -15.72
C LYS A 104 -0.38 2.13 -15.25
N LYS A 105 -0.45 1.50 -14.07
CA LYS A 105 -1.71 0.99 -13.51
C LYS A 105 -2.67 2.12 -13.16
N ILE A 106 -2.20 3.16 -12.47
CA ILE A 106 -3.03 4.32 -12.10
C ILE A 106 -3.52 5.05 -13.35
N PHE A 107 -2.60 5.40 -14.25
CA PHE A 107 -2.89 6.23 -15.41
C PHE A 107 -3.79 5.53 -16.43
N SER A 108 -3.82 4.19 -16.47
CA SER A 108 -4.74 3.46 -17.34
C SER A 108 -6.23 3.81 -17.14
N VAL A 109 -6.60 4.30 -15.95
CA VAL A 109 -7.98 4.72 -15.62
C VAL A 109 -8.37 6.04 -16.30
N ILE A 110 -7.42 6.86 -16.77
CA ILE A 110 -7.71 8.15 -17.42
C ILE A 110 -8.50 7.99 -18.73
N HIS A 111 -8.42 6.82 -19.36
CA HIS A 111 -9.15 6.49 -20.58
C HIS A 111 -10.58 5.97 -20.32
N SER A 112 -11.02 5.95 -19.06
CA SER A 112 -12.39 5.57 -18.70
C SER A 112 -13.42 6.54 -19.27
N ASN A 113 -14.57 6.01 -19.70
CA ASN A 113 -15.73 6.84 -20.08
C ASN A 113 -16.39 7.53 -18.87
N ASP A 114 -16.07 7.10 -17.64
CA ASP A 114 -16.58 7.68 -16.41
C ASP A 114 -15.83 8.98 -16.06
N PRO A 115 -16.49 10.15 -16.07
CA PRO A 115 -15.84 11.42 -15.73
C PRO A 115 -15.36 11.49 -14.28
N VAL A 116 -16.02 10.80 -13.34
CA VAL A 116 -15.61 10.78 -11.93
C VAL A 116 -14.33 9.95 -11.78
N ALA A 117 -14.24 8.80 -12.44
CA ALA A 117 -13.02 7.99 -12.44
C ALA A 117 -11.82 8.77 -12.98
N ARG A 118 -12.01 9.51 -14.09
CA ARG A 118 -10.98 10.39 -14.65
C ARG A 118 -10.61 11.53 -13.70
N ALA A 119 -11.59 12.18 -13.09
CA ALA A 119 -11.36 13.28 -12.16
C ALA A 119 -10.59 12.83 -10.90
N ILE A 120 -10.84 11.60 -10.40
CA ILE A 120 -10.07 11.03 -9.29
C ILE A 120 -8.63 10.73 -9.73
N THR A 121 -8.43 10.22 -10.94
CA THR A 121 -7.09 9.87 -11.47
C THR A 121 -6.17 11.09 -11.62
N LEU A 122 -6.72 12.28 -11.81
CA LEU A 122 -5.97 13.53 -11.96
C LEU A 122 -5.58 14.20 -10.64
N ARG A 123 -6.04 13.71 -9.49
CA ARG A 123 -5.84 14.29 -8.15
C ARG A 123 -4.83 13.51 -7.33
#